data_AF-A0A1V4TC91-F1
#
_entry.id   AF-A0A1V4TC91-F1
#
_cell.length_a   1.000
_cell.length_b   1.000
_cell.length_c   1.000
_cell.angle_alpha   90.00
_cell.angle_beta   90.00
_cell.angle_gamma   90.00
#
_symmetry.space_group_name_H-M   'P 1'
#
loop_
_entity.id
_entity.type
_entity.pdbx_description
1 polymer ?
#
loop_
_entity_poly.entity_id
_entity_poly.type
_entity_poly.pdbx_seq_one_letter_code
_entity_poly.pdbx_strand_id
1 'polypeptide(L)' 'MTGTAAEISPIRAIDNRLIGGGSIGPITKRVGEAFHRAAMGQDPKYAKWLDLVQ' A
#
# COMPACT_ATOMS: atom_id res chain seq x y z
N MET A 1 -4.23 -5.83 4.76
CA MET A 1 -3.06 -6.71 4.88
C MET A 1 -1.85 -6.04 4.29
N THR A 2 -0.65 -6.38 4.77
CA THR A 2 0.63 -5.91 4.22
C THR A 2 1.62 -7.06 4.05
N GLY A 3 2.55 -6.97 3.10
CA GLY A 3 3.66 -7.92 2.97
C GLY A 3 4.51 -7.64 1.74
N THR A 4 5.68 -8.28 1.62
CA THR A 4 6.57 -8.05 0.45
C THR A 4 5.89 -8.39 -0.87
N ALA A 5 5.22 -9.55 -0.95
CA ALA A 5 4.48 -9.95 -2.15
C ALA A 5 3.05 -9.37 -2.20
N ALA A 6 2.42 -9.17 -1.04
CA ALA A 6 1.04 -8.69 -0.94
C ALA A 6 0.92 -7.15 -1.01
N GLU A 7 2.05 -6.45 -0.95
CA GLU A 7 2.18 -5.00 -0.87
C GLU A 7 1.24 -4.39 0.18
N ILE A 8 0.41 -3.41 -0.21
CA ILE A 8 -0.72 -2.91 0.58
C ILE A 8 -2.01 -3.42 -0.05
N SER A 9 -2.63 -4.41 0.61
CA SER A 9 -3.86 -5.06 0.15
C SER A 9 -5.05 -4.66 1.05
N PRO A 10 -6.02 -3.86 0.56
CA PRO A 10 -7.19 -3.46 1.33
C PRO A 10 -8.10 -4.64 1.68
N ILE A 11 -8.62 -4.68 2.90
CA ILE A 11 -9.66 -5.63 3.31
C ILE A 11 -11.01 -4.93 3.20
N ARG A 12 -11.97 -5.53 2.51
CA ARG A 12 -13.31 -4.95 2.27
C ARG A 12 -14.39 -5.52 3.18
N ALA A 13 -14.19 -6.72 3.70
CA ALA A 13 -15.11 -7.39 4.60
C ALA A 13 -14.38 -8.38 5.51
N ILE A 14 -14.93 -8.64 6.68
CA ILE A 14 -14.52 -9.69 7.61
C ILE A 14 -15.78 -10.38 8.11
N ASP A 15 -15.83 -11.71 8.07
CA ASP A 15 -16.98 -12.52 8.52
C ASP A 15 -18.32 -12.03 7.96
N ASN A 16 -18.38 -11.83 6.64
CA ASN A 16 -19.54 -11.31 5.90
C ASN A 16 -20.00 -9.90 6.33
N ARG A 17 -19.22 -9.18 7.15
CA ARG A 17 -19.48 -7.79 7.52
C ARG A 17 -18.59 -6.87 6.69
N LEU A 18 -19.20 -5.98 5.92
CA LEU A 18 -18.47 -4.97 5.15
C LEU A 18 -17.75 -4.01 6.10
N ILE A 19 -16.51 -3.67 5.78
CA ILE A 19 -15.79 -2.59 6.45
C ILE A 19 -16.19 -1.28 5.74
N GLY A 20 -16.86 -0.39 6.47
CA GLY A 20 -17.42 0.82 5.89
C GLY A 20 -18.37 0.50 4.73
N GLY A 21 -18.14 1.09 3.55
CA GLY A 21 -18.93 0.83 2.34
C GLY A 21 -18.48 -0.36 1.49
N GLY A 22 -17.57 -1.22 1.99
CA GLY A 22 -17.02 -2.34 1.23
C GLY A 22 -16.03 -1.93 0.12
N SER A 23 -15.60 -0.67 0.12
CA SER A 23 -14.60 -0.12 -0.80
C SER A 23 -13.31 0.25 -0.06
N ILE A 24 -12.26 0.58 -0.80
CA ILE A 24 -11.01 1.04 -0.19
C ILE A 24 -11.23 2.37 0.55
N GLY A 25 -10.83 2.42 1.82
CA GLY A 25 -10.89 3.65 2.60
C GLY A 25 -9.86 4.70 2.12
N PRO A 26 -10.12 6.00 2.36
CA PRO A 26 -9.24 7.08 1.88
C PRO A 26 -7.83 7.02 2.48
N ILE A 27 -7.69 6.53 3.73
CA ILE A 27 -6.39 6.38 4.38
C ILE A 27 -5.60 5.24 3.72
N THR A 28 -6.21 4.07 3.54
CA THR A 28 -5.57 2.92 2.90
C THR A 28 -5.13 3.25 1.48
N LYS A 29 -5.94 4.02 0.73
CA LYS A 29 -5.55 4.52 -0.59
C LYS A 29 -4.30 5.39 -0.54
N ARG A 30 -4.27 6.41 0.34
CA ARG A 30 -3.12 7.30 0.51
C ARG A 30 -1.85 6.56 0.92
N VAL A 31 -1.97 5.57 1.82
CA VAL A 31 -0.84 4.75 2.26
C VAL A 31 -0.34 3.85 1.11
N GLY A 32 -1.26 3.22 0.36
CA GLY A 32 -0.91 2.40 -0.80
C GLY A 32 -0.18 3.21 -1.88
N GLU A 33 -0.68 4.40 -2.20
CA GLU A 33 -0.03 5.32 -3.15
C GLU A 33 1.37 5.74 -2.66
N ALA A 34 1.51 6.08 -1.38
CA ALA A 34 2.80 6.46 -0.81
C ALA A 34 3.79 5.29 -0.83
N PHE A 35 3.35 4.09 -0.47
CA PHE A 35 4.16 2.87 -0.53
C PHE A 35 4.62 2.58 -1.96
N HIS A 36 3.69 2.61 -2.93
CA HIS A 36 4.01 2.33 -4.32
C HIS A 36 5.04 3.32 -4.88
N ARG A 37 4.87 4.63 -4.63
CA ARG A 37 5.87 5.63 -5.06
C ARG A 37 7.23 5.42 -4.42
N ALA A 38 7.26 5.08 -3.13
CA ALA A 38 8.52 4.79 -2.43
C ALA A 38 9.22 3.56 -3.02
N ALA A 39 8.49 2.46 -3.22
CA ALA A 39 9.01 1.20 -3.74
C ALA A 39 9.48 1.32 -5.20
N MET A 40 8.83 2.15 -6.01
CA MET A 40 9.21 2.43 -7.40
C MET A 40 10.28 3.52 -7.55
N GLY A 41 10.83 4.04 -6.45
CA GLY A 41 11.85 5.11 -6.50
C GLY A 41 11.34 6.46 -6.98
N GLN A 42 10.03 6.69 -6.96
CA GLN A 42 9.38 7.93 -7.39
C GLN A 42 9.26 8.96 -6.26
N ASP A 43 9.64 8.59 -5.03
CA ASP A 43 9.63 9.49 -3.88
C ASP A 43 11.06 9.58 -3.29
N PRO A 44 11.79 10.69 -3.55
CA PRO A 44 13.18 10.88 -3.10
C PRO A 44 13.36 10.76 -1.59
N LYS A 45 12.30 11.00 -0.80
CA LYS A 45 12.33 10.84 0.67
C LYS A 45 12.75 9.44 1.10
N TYR A 46 12.46 8.44 0.27
CA TYR A 46 12.68 7.02 0.56
C TYR A 46 13.79 6.40 -0.29
N ALA A 47 14.57 7.20 -1.03
CA ALA A 47 15.62 6.69 -1.92
C ALA A 47 16.61 5.75 -1.21
N LYS A 48 16.91 6.00 0.07
CA LYS A 48 17.80 5.17 0.90
C LYS A 48 17.28 3.74 1.19
N TRP A 49 16.04 3.43 0.84
CA TRP A 49 15.47 2.08 0.99
C TRP A 49 15.71 1.20 -0.25
N LEU A 50 16.15 1.79 -1.36
CA LEU A 50 16.31 1.10 -2.63
C LEU A 50 17.78 0.75 -2.85
N ASP A 51 18.02 -0.48 -3.26
CA ASP A 51 19.29 -0.91 -3.79
C ASP A 51 19.16 -1.01 -5.32
N LEU A 52 19.85 -0.15 -6.05
CA LEU A 52 19.74 -0.06 -7.50
C LEU A 52 20.74 -1.03 -8.14
N VAL A 53 20.20 -2.05 -8.80
CA VAL A 53 20.99 -2.99 -9.61
C VAL A 53 21.19 -2.42 -11.02
N GLN A 54 22.40 -2.56 -11.56
CA GLN A 54 22.78 -2.12 -12.91
C GLN A 54 22.64 -3.27 -13.91
#